data_AF-A0A4P5XQI4-F1
#
_entry.id   AF-A0A4P5XQI4-F1
#
_cell.length_a   1.000
_cell.length_b   1.000
_cell.length_c   1.000
_cell.angle_alpha   90.00
_cell.angle_beta   90.00
_cell.angle_gamma   90.00
#
_symmetry.space_group_name_H-M   'P 1'
#
loop_
_entity.id
_entity.type
_entity.pdbx_description
1 polymer ?
#
loop_
_entity_poly.entity_id
_entity_poly.type
_entity_poly.pdbx_seq_one_letter_code
_entity_poly.pdbx_strand_id
1 'polypeptide(L)'
;MSSEAPTIGFHWSMPILLVLIAVIVLLTVVASGRRLPEIARSFAKFLVMGVLLLVTAGFFWSRGVPMQTTTRLASERTSAPLNKLPPSESATSSAGEVEAAKSDVERPEWTRQPARIDGNRKLVVVSSGLFASREEAELHGFQQAAAIAVKEFSSFDPRGSGAVQPQHTDMIKETAVKIRFMETIAQYDFGKFKAPMHQLWLQVELTPELGERLAEPWRQAAVEARLRTLTGWSLWGTAAAALTAFALRLDAAWNGRRRAVVAGTAIVLTLGSLAFWV
;
A
#
# COMPACT_ATOMS: atom_id res chain seq x y z
N MET A 1 -7.63 25.94 -1.86
CA MET A 1 -7.52 24.54 -2.32
C MET A 1 -7.43 23.68 -1.08
N SER A 2 -8.52 22.97 -0.75
CA SER A 2 -8.61 22.14 0.45
C SER A 2 -7.77 20.88 0.24
N SER A 3 -6.81 20.65 1.14
CA SER A 3 -6.06 19.40 1.23
C SER A 3 -6.98 18.34 1.82
N GLU A 4 -7.56 17.50 0.96
CA GLU A 4 -8.19 16.26 1.42
C GLU A 4 -7.09 15.29 1.82
N ALA A 5 -7.03 14.99 3.12
CA ALA A 5 -6.12 13.99 3.65
C ALA A 5 -6.50 12.60 3.11
N PRO A 6 -5.53 11.75 2.75
CA PRO A 6 -5.82 10.41 2.28
C PRO A 6 -6.43 9.60 3.43
N THR A 7 -7.72 9.31 3.32
CA THR A 7 -8.41 8.31 4.13
C THR A 7 -7.82 6.95 3.79
N ILE A 8 -6.95 6.44 4.66
CA ILE A 8 -6.47 5.06 4.59
C ILE A 8 -7.69 4.17 4.75
N GLY A 9 -8.19 3.66 3.62
CA GLY A 9 -9.39 2.87 3.51
C GLY A 9 -9.27 1.58 4.32
N PHE A 10 -9.85 1.60 5.51
CA PHE A 10 -10.08 0.45 6.38
C PHE A 10 -11.22 -0.43 5.83
N HIS A 11 -11.24 -0.71 4.52
CA HIS A 11 -12.39 -1.30 3.82
C HIS A 11 -12.40 -2.84 3.82
N TRP A 12 -11.29 -3.50 4.14
CA TRP A 12 -11.19 -4.96 4.08
C TRP A 12 -11.62 -5.68 5.38
N SER A 13 -11.76 -4.98 6.50
CA SER A 13 -12.07 -5.60 7.81
C SER A 13 -13.58 -5.76 8.08
N MET A 14 -14.43 -4.93 7.46
CA MET A 14 -15.89 -4.99 7.60
C MET A 14 -16.54 -6.29 7.09
N PRO A 15 -16.23 -6.79 5.88
CA PRO A 15 -16.85 -8.03 5.40
C PRO A 15 -16.40 -9.25 6.20
N ILE A 16 -15.12 -9.30 6.62
CA ILE A 16 -14.59 -10.40 7.44
C ILE A 16 -15.28 -10.43 8.81
N LEU A 17 -15.48 -9.26 9.43
CA LEU A 17 -16.20 -9.15 10.70
C LEU A 17 -17.66 -9.63 10.58
N LEU A 18 -18.35 -9.27 9.50
CA LEU A 18 -19.72 -9.69 9.24
C LEU A 18 -19.85 -11.20 9.01
N VAL A 19 -18.91 -11.81 8.27
CA VAL A 19 -18.87 -13.27 8.09
C VAL A 19 -18.62 -13.96 9.42
N LEU A 20 -17.71 -13.44 10.26
CA LEU A 20 -17.43 -14.00 11.58
C LEU A 20 -18.67 -13.93 12.50
N ILE A 21 -19.36 -12.78 12.52
CA ILE A 21 -20.62 -12.62 13.26
C ILE A 21 -21.68 -13.60 12.75
N ALA A 22 -21.86 -13.71 11.44
CA ALA A 22 -22.83 -14.62 10.84
C ALA A 22 -22.52 -16.10 11.15
N VAL A 23 -21.26 -16.50 11.11
CA VAL A 23 -20.82 -17.87 11.46
C VAL A 23 -21.02 -18.13 12.94
N ILE A 24 -20.72 -17.17 13.82
CA ILE A 24 -20.96 -17.33 15.26
C ILE A 24 -22.46 -17.46 15.53
N VAL A 25 -23.32 -16.65 14.90
CA VAL A 25 -24.79 -16.71 15.03
C VAL A 25 -25.34 -18.04 14.50
N LEU A 26 -24.87 -18.49 13.34
CA LEU A 26 -25.28 -19.76 12.75
C LEU A 26 -24.87 -20.94 13.65
N LEU A 27 -23.66 -20.91 14.19
CA LEU A 27 -23.18 -21.92 15.13
C LEU A 27 -24.01 -21.90 16.41
N THR A 28 -24.37 -20.75 16.99
CA THR A 28 -25.25 -20.70 18.16
C THR A 28 -26.64 -21.23 17.88
N VAL A 29 -27.25 -20.91 16.73
CA VAL A 29 -28.59 -21.39 16.36
C VAL A 29 -28.60 -22.90 16.14
N VAL A 30 -27.63 -23.44 15.40
CA VAL A 30 -27.53 -24.88 15.16
C VAL A 30 -27.28 -25.64 16.46
N ALA A 31 -26.43 -25.10 17.33
CA ALA A 31 -26.00 -25.70 18.58
C ALA A 31 -27.13 -25.77 19.64
N SER A 32 -28.11 -24.86 19.61
CA SER A 32 -29.07 -24.63 20.69
C SER A 32 -30.45 -25.28 20.54
N GLY A 33 -30.55 -26.45 19.89
CA GLY A 33 -31.80 -27.17 19.59
C GLY A 33 -32.79 -27.44 20.75
N ARG A 34 -33.42 -26.38 21.29
CA ARG A 34 -34.26 -26.22 22.50
C ARG A 34 -33.50 -25.81 23.78
N ARG A 35 -33.41 -24.48 24.01
CA ARG A 35 -33.70 -23.69 25.25
C ARG A 35 -33.00 -22.32 25.13
N LEU A 36 -33.71 -21.36 24.56
CA LEU A 36 -33.22 -20.01 24.18
C LEU A 36 -32.76 -19.06 25.31
N PRO A 37 -33.31 -19.05 26.54
CA PRO A 37 -33.09 -17.91 27.43
C PRO A 37 -31.73 -17.90 28.15
N GLU A 38 -31.15 -19.06 28.47
CA GLU A 38 -29.86 -19.13 29.19
C GLU A 38 -28.65 -18.93 28.25
N ILE A 39 -28.75 -19.44 27.02
CA ILE A 39 -27.70 -19.29 26.00
C ILE A 39 -27.63 -17.84 25.54
N ALA A 40 -28.77 -17.16 25.36
CA ALA A 40 -28.82 -15.73 25.05
C ALA A 40 -28.11 -14.88 26.12
N ARG A 41 -28.24 -15.26 27.40
CA ARG A 41 -27.63 -14.53 28.53
C ARG A 41 -26.11 -14.73 28.59
N SER A 42 -25.60 -15.92 28.28
CA SER A 42 -24.14 -16.15 28.14
C SER A 42 -23.58 -15.48 26.88
N PHE A 43 -24.31 -15.52 25.77
CA PHE A 43 -23.88 -14.91 24.52
C PHE A 43 -23.82 -13.38 24.62
N ALA A 44 -24.79 -12.76 25.30
CA ALA A 44 -24.73 -11.33 25.61
C ALA A 44 -23.48 -10.94 26.41
N LYS A 45 -23.04 -11.79 27.37
CA LYS A 45 -21.81 -11.54 28.13
C LYS A 45 -20.56 -11.65 27.25
N PHE A 46 -20.49 -12.66 26.38
CA PHE A 46 -19.37 -12.80 25.44
C PHE A 46 -19.32 -11.67 24.41
N LEU A 47 -20.48 -11.23 23.92
CA LEU A 47 -20.58 -10.13 22.97
C LEU A 47 -20.16 -8.80 23.64
N VAL A 48 -20.63 -8.54 24.86
CA VAL A 48 -20.20 -7.36 25.63
C VAL A 48 -18.69 -7.40 25.92
N MET A 49 -18.13 -8.56 26.29
CA MET A 49 -16.70 -8.67 26.54
C MET A 49 -15.87 -8.54 25.25
N GLY A 50 -16.33 -9.11 24.13
CA GLY A 50 -15.70 -8.99 22.82
C GLY A 50 -15.72 -7.54 22.30
N VAL A 51 -16.85 -6.84 22.46
CA VAL A 51 -16.96 -5.41 22.15
C VAL A 51 -16.04 -4.59 23.05
N LEU A 52 -15.96 -4.88 24.35
CA LEU A 52 -15.05 -4.18 25.27
C LEU A 52 -13.57 -4.40 24.90
N LEU A 53 -13.20 -5.60 24.47
CA LEU A 53 -11.86 -5.93 23.96
C LEU A 53 -11.56 -5.19 22.65
N LEU A 54 -12.51 -5.12 21.72
CA LEU A 54 -12.37 -4.37 20.48
C LEU A 54 -12.26 -2.86 20.73
N VAL A 55 -13.04 -2.31 21.66
CA VAL A 55 -12.98 -0.89 22.06
C VAL A 55 -11.65 -0.58 22.72
N THR A 56 -11.16 -1.43 23.62
CA THR A 56 -9.86 -1.21 24.29
C THR A 56 -8.69 -1.36 23.31
N ALA A 57 -8.72 -2.35 22.41
CA ALA A 57 -7.72 -2.50 21.36
C ALA A 57 -7.74 -1.32 20.36
N GLY A 58 -8.93 -0.88 19.93
CA GLY A 58 -9.10 0.28 19.06
C GLY A 58 -8.66 1.59 19.72
N PHE A 59 -8.89 1.75 21.02
CA PHE A 59 -8.45 2.91 21.79
C PHE A 59 -6.92 2.96 21.94
N PHE A 60 -6.28 1.80 22.11
CA PHE A 60 -4.82 1.69 22.14
C PHE A 60 -4.20 2.01 20.77
N TRP A 61 -4.88 1.68 19.69
CA TRP A 61 -4.43 1.98 18.32
C TRP A 61 -4.68 3.44 17.92
N SER A 62 -5.78 4.04 18.39
CA SER A 62 -6.13 5.45 18.14
C SER A 62 -5.19 6.43 18.84
N ARG A 63 -4.61 6.06 19.98
CA ARG A 63 -3.53 6.82 20.61
C ARG A 63 -2.19 6.45 19.98
N GLY A 64 -2.05 6.80 18.70
CA GLY A 64 -0.74 6.80 18.04
C GLY A 64 0.25 7.51 18.95
N VAL A 65 1.34 6.80 19.30
CA VAL A 65 2.49 7.40 19.98
C VAL A 65 2.87 8.62 19.16
N PRO A 66 2.84 9.85 19.71
CA PRO A 66 3.25 11.02 18.96
C PRO A 66 4.73 10.83 18.63
N MET A 67 5.02 10.41 17.39
CA MET A 67 6.35 10.55 16.83
C MET A 67 6.62 12.05 16.84
N GLN A 68 7.50 12.48 17.74
CA GLN A 68 8.03 13.83 17.70
C GLN A 68 8.80 13.97 16.40
N THR A 69 8.13 14.46 15.36
CA THR A 69 8.79 15.03 14.19
C THR A 69 9.58 16.22 14.69
N THR A 70 10.87 16.00 14.93
CA THR A 70 11.83 17.09 15.13
C THR A 70 11.93 17.85 13.82
N THR A 71 11.06 18.84 13.64
CA THR A 71 11.14 19.83 12.57
C THR A 71 12.41 20.66 12.80
N ARG A 72 13.52 20.21 12.23
CA ARG A 72 14.78 20.96 12.24
C ARG A 72 14.70 21.99 11.10
N LEU A 73 14.55 23.25 11.49
CA LEU A 73 14.72 24.42 10.63
C LEU A 73 16.10 24.38 9.94
N ALA A 74 16.11 24.15 8.64
CA ALA A 74 17.18 24.45 7.69
C ALA A 74 16.60 24.19 6.29
N SER A 75 16.77 24.98 5.25
CA SER A 75 17.59 26.15 5.02
C SER A 75 16.91 26.87 3.87
N GLU A 76 16.73 28.16 4.07
CA GLU A 76 16.72 29.20 3.04
C GLU A 76 17.66 28.85 1.87
N ARG A 77 17.14 28.83 0.63
CA ARG A 77 17.86 29.24 -0.60
C ARG A 77 16.98 29.16 -1.85
N THR A 78 16.71 30.36 -2.38
CA THR A 78 16.89 30.74 -3.79
C THR A 78 15.88 30.22 -4.81
N SER A 79 14.81 31.00 -4.94
CA SER A 79 14.03 31.18 -6.14
C SER A 79 14.90 31.53 -7.36
N ALA A 80 14.85 30.70 -8.41
CA ALA A 80 15.29 31.04 -9.76
C ALA A 80 14.08 31.41 -10.64
N PRO A 81 14.22 32.38 -11.57
CA PRO A 81 13.09 32.94 -12.29
C PRO A 81 12.52 32.00 -13.36
N LEU A 82 11.20 31.95 -13.41
CA LEU A 82 10.35 31.26 -14.37
C LEU A 82 10.54 31.86 -15.77
N ASN A 83 11.15 31.09 -16.68
CA ASN A 83 11.37 31.49 -18.07
C ASN A 83 10.04 31.43 -18.85
N LYS A 84 9.66 32.52 -19.51
CA LYS A 84 8.44 32.67 -20.32
C LYS A 84 8.51 31.76 -21.56
N LEU A 85 7.49 30.95 -21.78
CA LEU A 85 7.23 30.27 -23.06
C LEU A 85 6.47 31.21 -24.02
N PRO A 86 6.79 31.24 -25.32
CA PRO A 86 6.04 32.02 -26.32
C PRO A 86 4.69 31.36 -26.67
N PRO A 87 3.72 32.13 -27.22
CA PRO A 87 2.40 31.62 -27.57
C PRO A 87 2.45 30.75 -28.83
N SER A 88 1.77 29.59 -28.76
CA SER A 88 1.58 28.66 -29.88
C SER A 88 0.51 29.18 -30.82
N GLU A 89 0.85 29.40 -32.09
CA GLU A 89 -0.10 29.58 -33.18
C GLU A 89 -0.73 28.23 -33.55
N SER A 90 -2.04 28.26 -33.74
CA SER A 90 -2.82 27.20 -34.37
C SER A 90 -2.61 27.24 -35.90
N ALA A 91 -2.53 26.08 -36.57
CA ALA A 91 -3.52 25.68 -37.58
C ALA A 91 -3.14 24.44 -38.42
N THR A 92 -4.19 23.66 -38.71
CA THR A 92 -4.50 22.92 -39.94
C THR A 92 -4.14 21.43 -40.06
N SER A 93 -5.25 20.68 -40.13
CA SER A 93 -5.46 19.26 -40.44
C SER A 93 -5.08 18.89 -41.89
N SER A 94 -4.51 17.69 -42.07
CA SER A 94 -4.54 16.92 -43.33
C SER A 94 -4.35 15.43 -43.04
N ALA A 95 -5.12 14.61 -43.76
CA ALA A 95 -5.42 13.21 -43.48
C ALA A 95 -4.40 12.20 -44.02
N GLY A 96 -4.34 11.02 -43.38
CA GLY A 96 -4.26 9.74 -44.08
C GLY A 96 -2.91 9.03 -44.15
N GLU A 97 -2.28 8.75 -43.00
CA GLU A 97 -1.26 7.71 -42.88
C GLU A 97 -1.38 7.10 -41.47
N VAL A 98 -1.09 5.81 -41.30
CA VAL A 98 -1.05 5.17 -39.96
C VAL A 98 0.20 5.73 -39.26
N GLU A 99 0.06 6.96 -38.77
CA GLU A 99 1.11 7.78 -38.24
C GLU A 99 1.44 7.24 -36.85
N ALA A 100 2.66 6.72 -36.68
CA ALA A 100 3.20 6.43 -35.36
C ALA A 100 2.97 7.68 -34.50
N ALA A 101 2.18 7.54 -33.43
CA ALA A 101 1.75 8.62 -32.56
C ALA A 101 2.89 9.61 -32.31
N LYS A 102 2.86 10.77 -32.96
CA LYS A 102 3.88 11.80 -32.80
C LYS A 102 3.68 12.47 -31.45
N SER A 103 4.73 12.49 -30.62
CA SER A 103 4.75 13.37 -29.46
C SER A 103 4.91 14.81 -29.96
N ASP A 104 4.20 15.75 -29.32
CA ASP A 104 4.29 17.17 -29.69
C ASP A 104 5.65 17.80 -29.33
N VAL A 105 6.45 17.08 -28.52
CA VAL A 105 7.77 17.52 -28.04
C VAL A 105 8.80 16.44 -28.34
N GLU A 106 9.92 16.83 -28.93
CA GLU A 106 11.04 15.93 -29.18
C GLU A 106 11.58 15.39 -27.85
N ARG A 107 11.64 14.06 -27.73
CA ARG A 107 12.09 13.38 -26.52
C ARG A 107 13.58 13.69 -26.27
N PRO A 108 13.95 14.22 -25.07
CA PRO A 108 15.35 14.53 -24.76
C PRO A 108 16.27 13.32 -24.90
N GLU A 109 17.49 13.52 -25.39
CA GLU A 109 18.44 12.41 -25.63
C GLU A 109 18.74 11.58 -24.39
N TRP A 110 18.76 12.20 -23.21
CA TRP A 110 19.06 11.53 -21.95
C TRP A 110 18.06 10.41 -21.62
N THR A 111 16.82 10.47 -22.11
CA THR A 111 15.82 9.42 -21.84
C THR A 111 16.12 8.12 -22.59
N ARG A 112 16.97 8.16 -23.62
CA ARG A 112 17.36 6.99 -24.42
C ARG A 112 18.64 6.35 -23.89
N GLN A 113 19.30 6.97 -22.92
CA GLN A 113 20.55 6.48 -22.37
C GLN A 113 20.30 5.27 -21.46
N PRO A 114 21.10 4.20 -21.57
CA PRO A 114 21.05 3.11 -20.60
C PRO A 114 21.54 3.59 -19.23
N ALA A 115 21.33 2.77 -18.20
CA ALA A 115 21.87 3.04 -16.88
C ALA A 115 23.40 3.28 -16.98
N ARG A 116 23.85 4.43 -16.50
CA ARG A 116 25.24 4.86 -16.59
C ARG A 116 25.81 5.04 -15.19
N ILE A 117 27.01 4.50 -14.99
CA ILE A 117 27.80 4.75 -13.77
C ILE A 117 28.78 5.87 -14.10
N ASP A 118 28.76 6.92 -13.30
CA ASP A 118 29.62 8.10 -13.46
C ASP A 118 30.34 8.37 -12.13
N GLY A 119 31.50 7.74 -11.95
CA GLY A 119 32.19 7.72 -10.66
C GLY A 119 31.36 6.99 -9.60
N ASN A 120 31.02 7.69 -8.51
CA ASN A 120 30.24 7.13 -7.39
C ASN A 120 28.72 7.31 -7.54
N ARG A 121 28.23 7.85 -8.66
CA ARG A 121 26.79 7.98 -8.92
C ARG A 121 26.36 7.04 -10.03
N LYS A 122 25.25 6.35 -9.81
CA LYS A 122 24.57 5.56 -10.83
C LYS A 122 23.34 6.33 -11.30
N LEU A 123 23.34 6.75 -12.56
CA LEU A 123 22.23 7.43 -13.20
C LEU A 123 21.36 6.38 -13.90
N VAL A 124 20.10 6.30 -13.49
CA VAL A 124 19.12 5.37 -14.07
C VAL A 124 17.96 6.16 -14.63
N VAL A 125 17.58 5.86 -15.86
CA VAL A 125 16.37 6.41 -16.48
C VAL A 125 15.22 5.48 -16.20
N VAL A 126 14.11 6.04 -15.71
CA VAL A 126 12.88 5.33 -15.37
C VAL A 126 11.74 5.94 -16.15
N SER A 127 10.89 5.10 -16.72
CA SER A 127 9.70 5.53 -17.47
C SER A 127 8.44 5.01 -16.81
N SER A 128 7.45 5.85 -16.53
CA SER A 128 6.18 5.40 -15.94
C SER A 128 5.47 4.34 -16.79
N GLY A 129 5.60 4.42 -18.12
CA GLY A 129 4.65 3.84 -19.07
C GLY A 129 3.62 4.88 -19.50
N LEU A 130 2.68 4.48 -20.35
CA LEU A 130 1.63 5.37 -20.89
C LEU A 130 0.38 5.31 -20.02
N PHE A 131 -0.09 6.47 -19.57
CA PHE A 131 -1.31 6.61 -18.76
C PHE A 131 -2.22 7.70 -19.31
N ALA A 132 -3.53 7.57 -19.04
CA ALA A 132 -4.53 8.52 -19.49
C ALA A 132 -4.45 9.85 -18.75
N SER A 133 -4.02 9.83 -17.48
CA SER A 133 -3.87 11.01 -16.63
C SER A 133 -2.40 11.31 -16.36
N ARG A 134 -2.09 12.60 -16.24
CA ARG A 134 -0.78 13.08 -15.82
C ARG A 134 -0.46 12.64 -14.40
N GLU A 135 -1.44 12.72 -13.50
CA GLU A 135 -1.31 12.34 -12.09
C GLU A 135 -1.01 10.85 -11.94
N GLU A 136 -1.66 10.00 -12.74
CA GLU A 136 -1.37 8.55 -12.81
C GLU A 136 0.04 8.29 -13.31
N ALA A 137 0.47 8.95 -14.39
CA ALA A 137 1.83 8.83 -14.91
C ALA A 137 2.88 9.26 -13.87
N GLU A 138 2.61 10.34 -13.13
CA GLU A 138 3.47 10.79 -12.05
C GLU A 138 3.55 9.75 -10.91
N LEU A 139 2.41 9.28 -10.42
CA LEU A 139 2.35 8.28 -9.36
C LEU A 139 3.13 7.01 -9.74
N HIS A 140 2.86 6.46 -10.92
CA HIS A 140 3.52 5.24 -11.39
C HIS A 140 5.01 5.46 -11.67
N GLY A 141 5.39 6.61 -12.21
CA GLY A 141 6.81 6.95 -12.45
C GLY A 141 7.62 6.97 -11.15
N PHE A 142 7.11 7.64 -10.11
CA PHE A 142 7.80 7.68 -8.82
C PHE A 142 7.79 6.32 -8.10
N GLN A 143 6.70 5.54 -8.21
CA GLN A 143 6.66 4.18 -7.67
C GLN A 143 7.72 3.27 -8.32
N GLN A 144 7.89 3.35 -9.63
CA GLN A 144 8.93 2.59 -10.33
C GLN A 144 10.34 3.06 -9.97
N ALA A 145 10.54 4.38 -9.85
CA ALA A 145 11.81 4.93 -9.37
C ALA A 145 12.14 4.42 -7.96
N ALA A 146 11.13 4.37 -7.09
CA ALA A 146 11.27 3.81 -5.75
C ALA A 146 11.59 2.32 -5.75
N ALA A 147 10.93 1.53 -6.59
CA ALA A 147 11.22 0.10 -6.72
C ALA A 147 12.67 -0.14 -7.21
N ILE A 148 13.15 0.65 -8.15
CA ILE A 148 14.53 0.56 -8.66
C ILE A 148 15.54 0.95 -7.58
N ALA A 149 15.29 2.06 -6.86
CA ALA A 149 16.14 2.48 -5.75
C ALA A 149 16.19 1.40 -4.66
N VAL A 150 15.04 0.85 -4.25
CA VAL A 150 14.97 -0.22 -3.25
C VAL A 150 15.73 -1.45 -3.72
N LYS A 151 15.58 -1.85 -4.98
CA LYS A 151 16.32 -2.99 -5.54
C LYS A 151 17.82 -2.74 -5.51
N GLU A 152 18.28 -1.57 -5.92
CA GLU A 152 19.70 -1.24 -5.90
C GLU A 152 20.24 -1.21 -4.46
N PHE A 153 19.57 -0.52 -3.55
CA PHE A 153 20.00 -0.39 -2.15
C PHE A 153 19.90 -1.69 -1.36
N SER A 154 18.98 -2.59 -1.71
CA SER A 154 18.90 -3.92 -1.09
C SER A 154 20.14 -4.77 -1.36
N SER A 155 20.88 -4.49 -2.44
CA SER A 155 22.17 -5.16 -2.70
C SER A 155 23.28 -4.68 -1.77
N PHE A 156 23.16 -3.45 -1.24
CA PHE A 156 24.13 -2.86 -0.31
C PHE A 156 23.81 -3.16 1.16
N ASP A 157 22.53 -3.12 1.56
CA ASP A 157 22.08 -3.51 2.89
C ASP A 157 20.87 -4.47 2.83
N PRO A 158 21.11 -5.78 2.89
CA PRO A 158 20.04 -6.79 2.90
C PRO A 158 19.11 -6.70 4.11
N ARG A 159 19.53 -6.02 5.20
CA ARG A 159 18.74 -5.92 6.42
C ARG A 159 17.62 -4.88 6.30
N GLY A 160 17.80 -3.89 5.43
CA GLY A 160 16.86 -2.80 5.16
C GLY A 160 15.87 -3.06 4.03
N SER A 161 15.95 -4.21 3.33
CA SER A 161 15.09 -4.51 2.18
C SER A 161 13.66 -4.88 2.62
N GLY A 162 12.87 -3.88 3.00
CA GLY A 162 11.42 -3.98 3.15
C GLY A 162 10.70 -3.74 1.82
N ALA A 163 9.38 -3.97 1.81
CA ALA A 163 8.53 -3.56 0.70
C ALA A 163 8.60 -2.04 0.49
N VAL A 164 8.41 -1.58 -0.76
CA VAL A 164 8.31 -0.16 -1.09
C VAL A 164 7.10 0.43 -0.34
N GLN A 165 7.33 1.40 0.53
CA GLN A 165 6.26 2.12 1.23
C GLN A 165 6.02 3.49 0.58
N PRO A 166 4.83 4.08 0.70
CA PRO A 166 4.51 5.39 0.13
C PRO A 166 5.50 6.49 0.56
N GLN A 167 5.95 6.45 1.81
CA GLN A 167 6.93 7.38 2.38
C GLN A 167 8.25 7.39 1.59
N HIS A 168 8.63 6.25 1.01
CA HIS A 168 9.85 6.13 0.22
C HIS A 168 9.71 6.85 -1.13
N THR A 169 8.51 6.84 -1.70
CA THR A 169 8.18 7.51 -2.95
C THR A 169 8.35 9.02 -2.82
N ASP A 170 7.89 9.61 -1.72
CA ASP A 170 8.01 11.04 -1.45
C ASP A 170 9.47 11.45 -1.24
N MET A 171 10.24 10.68 -0.46
CA MET A 171 11.68 10.95 -0.27
C MET A 171 12.45 10.89 -1.59
N ILE A 172 12.16 9.90 -2.43
CA ILE A 172 12.86 9.72 -3.73
C ILE A 172 12.50 10.85 -4.70
N LYS A 173 11.25 11.29 -4.69
CA LYS A 173 10.79 12.46 -5.46
C LYS A 173 11.58 13.72 -5.12
N GLU A 174 11.94 13.91 -3.84
CA GLU A 174 12.67 15.10 -3.39
C GLU A 174 14.19 15.00 -3.53
N THR A 175 14.78 13.83 -3.31
CA THR A 175 16.24 13.69 -3.18
C THR A 175 16.93 13.02 -4.36
N ALA A 176 16.28 12.05 -5.01
CA ALA A 176 16.93 11.19 -6.00
C ALA A 176 16.67 11.64 -7.45
N VAL A 177 15.54 12.30 -7.70
CA VAL A 177 15.17 12.73 -9.06
C VAL A 177 15.91 14.02 -9.41
N LYS A 178 16.77 13.95 -10.44
CA LYS A 178 17.51 15.12 -10.95
C LYS A 178 16.77 15.84 -12.07
N ILE A 179 16.30 15.07 -13.04
CA ILE A 179 15.63 15.59 -14.24
C ILE A 179 14.30 14.86 -14.41
N ARG A 180 13.27 15.64 -14.72
CA ARG A 180 11.92 15.17 -14.99
C ARG A 180 11.48 15.67 -16.36
N PHE A 181 10.96 14.78 -17.19
CA PHE A 181 10.35 15.14 -18.47
C PHE A 181 9.01 14.42 -18.61
N MET A 182 7.96 15.18 -18.90
CA MET A 182 6.63 14.64 -19.17
C MET A 182 6.40 14.69 -20.67
N GLU A 183 6.25 13.51 -21.27
CA GLU A 183 5.89 13.35 -22.67
C GLU A 183 4.37 13.24 -22.76
N THR A 184 3.75 14.14 -23.51
CA THR A 184 2.33 14.03 -23.87
C THR A 184 2.25 13.58 -25.31
N ILE A 185 1.63 12.43 -25.53
CA ILE A 185 1.34 11.88 -26.84
C ILE A 185 -0.10 12.24 -27.15
N ALA A 186 -0.30 13.26 -27.99
CA ALA A 186 -1.63 13.84 -28.25
C ALA A 186 -2.61 12.86 -28.89
N GLN A 187 -2.12 11.93 -29.71
CA GLN A 187 -2.96 10.96 -30.41
C GLN A 187 -2.36 9.55 -30.28
N TYR A 188 -2.70 8.87 -29.19
CA TYR A 188 -2.45 7.44 -29.11
C TYR A 188 -3.70 6.67 -29.54
N ASP A 189 -3.57 5.84 -30.57
CA ASP A 189 -4.68 5.10 -31.16
C ASP A 189 -4.94 3.80 -30.38
N PHE A 190 -6.01 3.78 -29.59
CA PHE A 190 -6.56 2.56 -28.96
C PHE A 190 -7.68 1.99 -29.84
N GLY A 191 -7.30 1.36 -30.95
CA GLY A 191 -8.26 0.82 -31.91
C GLY A 191 -9.08 1.93 -32.59
N LYS A 192 -10.29 2.20 -32.10
CA LYS A 192 -11.18 3.28 -32.61
C LYS A 192 -11.15 4.56 -31.78
N PHE A 193 -10.55 4.54 -30.59
CA PHE A 193 -10.52 5.67 -29.67
C PHE A 193 -9.15 6.35 -29.72
N LYS A 194 -9.15 7.67 -29.88
CA LYS A 194 -7.96 8.52 -29.77
C LYS A 194 -8.04 9.31 -28.48
N ALA A 195 -7.06 9.15 -27.62
CA ALA A 195 -6.96 9.90 -26.37
C ALA A 195 -5.51 10.35 -26.15
N PRO A 196 -5.29 11.52 -25.54
CA PRO A 196 -3.96 11.91 -25.12
C PRO A 196 -3.46 10.94 -24.04
N MET A 197 -2.21 10.53 -24.16
CA MET A 197 -1.52 9.68 -23.19
C MET A 197 -0.30 10.42 -22.65
N HIS A 198 -0.02 10.23 -21.37
CA HIS A 198 1.07 10.85 -20.65
C HIS A 198 2.08 9.80 -20.23
N GLN A 199 3.36 10.08 -20.45
CA GLN A 199 4.47 9.26 -20.00
C GLN A 199 5.50 10.13 -19.29
N LEU A 200 5.81 9.75 -18.07
CA LEU A 200 6.82 10.42 -17.27
C LEU A 200 8.16 9.71 -17.42
N TRP A 201 9.18 10.49 -17.76
CA TRP A 201 10.58 10.09 -17.74
C TRP A 201 11.28 10.75 -16.55
N LEU A 202 11.95 9.93 -15.74
CA LEU A 202 12.69 10.34 -14.57
C LEU A 202 14.15 9.92 -14.71
N GLN A 203 15.07 10.86 -14.50
CA GLN A 203 16.47 10.52 -14.27
C GLN A 203 16.73 10.47 -12.78
N VAL A 204 16.95 9.26 -12.27
CA VAL A 204 17.19 8.98 -10.86
C VAL A 204 18.70 8.84 -10.65
N GLU A 205 19.24 9.64 -9.74
CA GLU A 205 20.62 9.53 -9.29
C GLU A 205 20.67 8.69 -8.02
N LEU A 206 21.32 7.54 -8.12
CA LEU A 206 21.56 6.62 -7.02
C LEU A 206 23.01 6.77 -6.57
N THR A 207 23.22 7.42 -5.43
CA THR A 207 24.54 7.52 -4.76
C THR A 207 24.55 6.67 -3.50
N PRO A 208 25.73 6.17 -3.07
CA PRO A 208 25.88 5.50 -1.78
C PRO A 208 25.42 6.39 -0.61
N GLU A 209 25.71 7.69 -0.66
CA GLU A 209 25.26 8.67 0.35
C GLU A 209 23.73 8.77 0.43
N LEU A 210 23.04 8.69 -0.71
CA LEU A 210 21.59 8.63 -0.73
C LEU A 210 21.11 7.34 -0.06
N GLY A 211 21.77 6.22 -0.32
CA GLY A 211 21.50 4.94 0.34
C GLY A 211 21.62 5.04 1.86
N GLU A 212 22.69 5.64 2.37
CA GLU A 212 22.88 5.83 3.82
C GLU A 212 21.79 6.72 4.44
N ARG A 213 21.38 7.79 3.75
CA ARG A 213 20.29 8.67 4.21
C ARG A 213 18.93 7.98 4.21
N LEU A 214 18.69 7.09 3.24
CA LEU A 214 17.45 6.32 3.13
C LEU A 214 17.42 5.08 4.02
N ALA A 215 18.58 4.56 4.40
CA ALA A 215 18.69 3.30 5.15
C ALA A 215 17.98 3.35 6.50
N GLU A 216 18.11 4.44 7.26
CA GLU A 216 17.51 4.53 8.59
C GLU A 216 15.97 4.58 8.53
N PRO A 217 15.33 5.47 7.75
CA PRO A 217 13.88 5.44 7.55
C PRO A 217 13.37 4.08 7.04
N TRP A 218 14.08 3.45 6.11
CA TRP A 218 13.68 2.15 5.57
C TRP A 218 13.78 1.03 6.59
N ARG A 219 14.83 1.03 7.42
CA ARG A 219 14.97 0.08 8.52
C ARG A 219 13.83 0.23 9.52
N GLN A 220 13.47 1.46 9.89
CA GLN A 220 12.33 1.71 10.77
C GLN A 220 11.02 1.21 10.17
N ALA A 221 10.79 1.51 8.89
CA ALA A 221 9.61 1.08 8.17
C ALA A 221 9.50 -0.46 8.07
N ALA A 222 10.63 -1.15 7.89
CA ALA A 222 10.69 -2.62 7.89
C ALA A 222 10.45 -3.21 9.30
N VAL A 223 10.99 -2.58 10.35
CA VAL A 223 10.73 -2.98 11.75
C VAL A 223 9.27 -2.80 12.10
N GLU A 224 8.66 -1.68 11.74
CA GLU A 224 7.22 -1.45 11.94
C GLU A 224 6.36 -2.49 11.23
N ALA A 225 6.69 -2.81 9.98
CA ALA A 225 5.97 -3.85 9.23
C ALA A 225 6.07 -5.21 9.94
N ARG A 226 7.26 -5.58 10.44
CA ARG A 226 7.46 -6.81 11.23
C ARG A 226 6.71 -6.79 12.56
N LEU A 227 6.68 -5.65 13.24
CA LEU A 227 5.93 -5.52 14.49
C LEU A 227 4.43 -5.65 14.23
N ARG A 228 3.90 -5.05 13.17
CA ARG A 228 2.48 -5.17 12.79
C ARG A 228 2.11 -6.60 12.42
N THR A 229 2.97 -7.32 11.71
CA THR A 229 2.71 -8.73 11.40
C THR A 229 2.78 -9.58 12.67
N LEU A 230 3.79 -9.41 13.53
CA LEU A 230 3.89 -10.13 14.80
C LEU A 230 2.71 -9.87 15.73
N THR A 231 2.26 -8.62 15.87
CA THR A 231 1.09 -8.30 16.68
C THR A 231 -0.17 -8.91 16.07
N GLY A 232 -0.33 -8.85 14.76
CA GLY A 232 -1.41 -9.54 14.03
C GLY A 232 -1.43 -11.05 14.31
N TRP A 233 -0.28 -11.72 14.20
CA TRP A 233 -0.14 -13.15 14.50
C TRP A 233 -0.43 -13.49 15.96
N SER A 234 0.05 -12.65 16.89
CA SER A 234 -0.20 -12.86 18.33
C SER A 234 -1.69 -12.73 18.68
N LEU A 235 -2.38 -11.76 18.09
CA LEU A 235 -3.82 -11.56 18.28
C LEU A 235 -4.60 -12.71 17.67
N TRP A 236 -4.23 -13.12 16.45
CA TRP A 236 -4.86 -14.24 15.76
C TRP A 236 -4.68 -15.56 16.51
N GLY A 237 -3.46 -15.85 16.97
CA GLY A 237 -3.17 -17.03 17.79
C GLY A 237 -3.94 -17.05 19.11
N THR A 238 -4.09 -15.89 19.75
CA THR A 238 -4.88 -15.76 21.00
C THR A 238 -6.37 -16.00 20.73
N ALA A 239 -6.91 -15.42 19.66
CA ALA A 239 -8.30 -15.64 19.24
C ALA A 239 -8.56 -17.11 18.87
N ALA A 240 -7.59 -17.74 18.18
CA ALA A 240 -7.65 -19.14 17.83
C ALA A 240 -7.69 -20.05 19.06
N ALA A 241 -6.78 -19.84 20.01
CA ALA A 241 -6.75 -20.59 21.26
C ALA A 241 -8.06 -20.43 22.06
N ALA A 242 -8.61 -19.21 22.12
CA ALA A 242 -9.89 -18.95 22.79
C ALA A 242 -11.06 -19.69 22.11
N LEU A 243 -11.13 -19.68 20.77
CA LEU A 243 -12.14 -20.41 20.01
C LEU A 243 -12.02 -21.92 20.19
N THR A 244 -10.79 -22.47 20.17
CA THR A 244 -10.55 -23.90 20.42
C THR A 244 -10.97 -24.29 21.83
N ALA A 245 -10.58 -23.52 22.85
CA ALA A 245 -10.97 -23.78 24.23
C ALA A 245 -12.51 -23.74 24.41
N PHE A 246 -13.17 -22.78 23.75
CA PHE A 246 -14.63 -22.69 23.74
C PHE A 246 -15.29 -23.90 23.08
N ALA A 247 -14.78 -24.33 21.92
CA ALA A 247 -15.28 -25.51 21.21
C ALA A 247 -15.12 -26.79 22.05
N LEU A 248 -13.97 -26.99 22.69
CA LEU A 248 -13.72 -28.12 23.59
C LEU A 248 -14.67 -28.10 24.79
N ARG A 249 -14.94 -26.93 25.37
CA ARG A 249 -15.89 -26.78 26.48
C ARG A 249 -17.32 -27.09 26.06
N LEU A 250 -17.73 -26.69 24.86
CA LEU A 250 -19.04 -27.06 24.29
C LEU A 250 -19.17 -28.55 24.02
N ASP A 251 -18.12 -29.19 23.49
CA ASP A 251 -18.12 -30.63 23.23
C ASP A 251 -18.23 -31.45 24.52
N ALA A 252 -17.49 -31.04 25.56
CA ALA A 252 -17.57 -31.62 26.90
C ALA A 252 -18.96 -31.45 27.53
N ALA A 253 -19.61 -30.29 27.35
CA ALA A 253 -20.96 -30.04 27.87
C ALA A 253 -22.04 -30.89 27.19
N TRP A 254 -21.79 -31.39 25.97
CA TRP A 254 -22.76 -32.15 25.16
C TRP A 254 -22.36 -33.60 24.89
N ASN A 255 -21.49 -34.17 25.73
CA ASN A 255 -21.09 -35.59 25.70
C ASN A 255 -20.59 -36.05 24.30
N GLY A 256 -19.86 -35.20 23.57
CA GLY A 256 -19.21 -35.61 22.32
C GLY A 256 -20.14 -35.80 21.11
N ARG A 257 -21.43 -35.46 21.23
CA ARG A 257 -22.44 -35.72 20.18
C ARG A 257 -22.35 -34.79 18.96
N ARG A 258 -21.53 -33.73 19.01
CA ARG A 258 -21.47 -32.69 17.96
C ARG A 258 -20.03 -32.36 17.55
N ARG A 259 -19.30 -33.36 17.06
CA ARG A 259 -17.98 -33.23 16.40
C ARG A 259 -17.94 -32.18 15.27
N ALA A 260 -19.10 -31.87 14.67
CA ALA A 260 -19.24 -30.83 13.64
C ALA A 260 -18.84 -29.41 14.11
N VAL A 261 -19.00 -29.08 15.40
CA VAL A 261 -18.61 -27.76 15.95
C VAL A 261 -17.09 -27.62 16.03
N VAL A 262 -16.39 -28.72 16.34
CA VAL A 262 -14.92 -28.79 16.33
C VAL A 262 -14.37 -28.73 14.90
N ALA A 263 -15.03 -29.39 13.94
CA ALA A 263 -14.68 -29.29 12.52
C ALA A 263 -14.89 -27.85 11.97
N GLY A 264 -15.99 -27.20 12.36
CA GLY A 264 -16.26 -25.81 11.96
C GLY A 264 -15.24 -24.80 12.49
N THR A 265 -14.80 -24.96 13.74
CA THR A 265 -13.73 -24.12 14.30
C THR A 265 -12.39 -24.37 13.61
N ALA A 266 -12.05 -25.62 13.29
CA ALA A 266 -10.86 -25.92 12.50
C ALA A 266 -10.88 -25.27 11.10
N ILE A 267 -12.05 -25.27 10.43
CA ILE A 267 -12.23 -24.63 9.12
C ILE A 267 -12.11 -23.10 9.19
N VAL A 268 -12.68 -22.47 10.23
CA VAL A 268 -12.56 -21.02 10.44
C VAL A 268 -11.09 -20.63 10.69
N LEU A 269 -10.35 -21.47 11.43
CA LEU A 269 -8.92 -21.26 11.66
C LEU A 269 -8.09 -21.44 10.39
N THR A 270 -8.35 -22.46 9.58
CA THR A 270 -7.61 -22.64 8.33
C THR A 270 -7.92 -21.52 7.33
N LEU A 271 -9.19 -21.14 7.16
CA LEU A 271 -9.56 -20.03 6.29
C LEU A 271 -9.03 -18.68 6.79
N GLY A 272 -9.08 -18.44 8.11
CA GLY A 272 -8.53 -17.23 8.71
C GLY A 272 -7.01 -17.11 8.52
N SER A 273 -6.29 -18.23 8.58
CA SER A 273 -4.84 -18.25 8.30
C SER A 273 -4.52 -17.98 6.83
N LEU A 274 -5.30 -18.51 5.89
CA LEU A 274 -5.13 -18.29 4.46
C LEU A 274 -5.44 -16.85 4.04
N ALA A 275 -6.50 -16.26 4.58
CA ALA A 275 -6.89 -14.88 4.27
C ALA A 275 -5.92 -13.83 4.80
N PHE A 276 -5.11 -14.15 5.83
CA PHE A 276 -4.10 -13.23 6.36
C PHE A 276 -2.80 -13.19 5.53
N TRP A 277 -2.62 -14.15 4.62
CA TRP A 277 -1.47 -14.22 3.71
C TRP A 277 -1.64 -13.44 2.40
N VAL A 278 -2.87 -13.04 2.06
CA VAL A 278 -3.23 -12.33 0.84
C VAL A 278 -3.36 -10.84 1.14
#